data_AF-A0A1I8QEZ7-F1
#
_entry.id   AF-A0A1I8QEZ7-F1
#
_cell.length_a   1.000
_cell.length_b   1.000
_cell.length_c   1.000
_cell.angle_alpha   90.00
_cell.angle_beta   90.00
_cell.angle_gamma   90.00
#
_symmetry.space_group_name_H-M   'P 1'
#
loop_
_entity.id
_entity.type
_entity.pdbx_description
1 polymer ?
#
loop_
_entity_poly.entity_id
_entity_poly.type
_entity_poly.pdbx_seq_one_letter_code
_entity_poly.pdbx_strand_id
1 'polypeptide(L)'
;MVKVQVIAIVAALFIVTIAVNPSFADNGTCKHCMGDSFVQLIDKYAEKRECWFNKDHQFVIKLKIWNLDALIANFVNVLNANNQVIKAECKREALLKQCERNEVDSLSQCLMNNLQTVVRIYRDQEQCNGKPIKSKLLKIAAKLIFGSFEGWDKIHPDC
;
A
#
# COMPACT_ATOMS: atom_id res chain seq x y z
N MET A 1 -33.63 -55.12 -26.89
CA MET A 1 -33.45 -54.83 -25.45
C MET A 1 -31.99 -55.07 -25.08
N VAL A 2 -31.47 -54.32 -24.11
CA VAL A 2 -30.05 -54.09 -23.75
C VAL A 2 -29.41 -52.87 -24.44
N LYS A 3 -29.22 -51.83 -23.60
CA LYS A 3 -28.29 -50.68 -23.62
C LYS A 3 -28.84 -49.70 -22.57
N VAL A 4 -28.97 -50.09 -21.30
CA VAL A 4 -27.90 -50.11 -20.27
C VAL A 4 -27.01 -48.87 -20.38
N GLN A 5 -27.31 -47.91 -19.51
CA GLN A 5 -26.35 -47.17 -18.68
C GLN A 5 -25.10 -46.66 -19.39
N VAL A 6 -25.04 -45.41 -19.87
CA VAL A 6 -23.88 -44.48 -19.68
C VAL A 6 -24.27 -43.05 -20.16
N ILE A 7 -25.36 -42.43 -19.72
CA ILE A 7 -25.47 -40.95 -19.85
C ILE A 7 -26.21 -40.37 -18.64
N ALA A 8 -25.91 -40.88 -17.44
CA ALA A 8 -26.34 -40.32 -16.17
C ALA A 8 -25.14 -39.77 -15.35
N ILE A 9 -23.95 -39.65 -15.97
CA ILE A 9 -22.69 -39.27 -15.29
C ILE A 9 -22.05 -38.04 -15.95
N VAL A 10 -22.85 -37.13 -16.50
CA VAL A 10 -22.37 -35.78 -16.86
C VAL A 10 -23.19 -34.67 -16.19
N ALA A 11 -24.44 -34.96 -15.79
CA ALA A 11 -25.28 -34.01 -15.05
C ALA A 11 -24.95 -33.91 -13.54
N ALA A 12 -24.15 -34.82 -12.98
CA ALA A 12 -23.81 -34.85 -11.55
C ALA A 12 -22.48 -34.17 -11.19
N LEU A 13 -21.75 -33.61 -12.16
CA LEU A 13 -20.47 -32.93 -11.95
C LEU A 13 -20.56 -31.40 -12.05
N PHE A 14 -21.77 -30.83 -12.14
CA PHE A 14 -22.01 -29.39 -12.08
C PHE A 14 -22.66 -28.90 -10.78
N ILE A 15 -22.89 -29.78 -9.80
CA ILE A 15 -23.58 -29.44 -8.53
C ILE A 15 -22.59 -29.39 -7.33
N VAL A 16 -21.31 -29.69 -7.55
CA VAL A 16 -20.27 -29.62 -6.51
C VAL A 16 -19.16 -28.64 -6.90
N THR A 17 -19.55 -27.38 -7.08
CA THR A 17 -18.74 -26.24 -6.66
C THR A 17 -19.59 -25.47 -5.65
N ILE A 18 -19.78 -26.03 -4.46
CA ILE A 18 -19.08 -25.55 -3.26
C ILE A 18 -19.06 -24.01 -3.30
N ALA A 19 -20.12 -23.37 -2.82
CA ALA A 19 -20.18 -23.00 -1.42
C ALA A 19 -18.90 -22.26 -0.95
N VAL A 20 -18.63 -21.10 -1.56
CA VAL A 20 -18.01 -19.95 -0.90
C VAL A 20 -18.73 -18.70 -1.39
N ASN A 21 -19.93 -18.50 -0.86
CA ASN A 21 -20.39 -17.14 -0.62
C ASN A 21 -20.02 -16.79 0.82
N PRO A 22 -19.00 -15.97 1.05
CA PRO A 22 -19.20 -14.75 1.79
C PRO A 22 -19.64 -13.73 0.73
N SER A 23 -20.94 -13.47 0.60
CA SER A 23 -21.46 -12.22 1.14
C SER A 23 -20.48 -11.07 0.87
N PHE A 24 -20.71 -10.34 -0.23
CA PHE A 24 -20.32 -8.94 -0.33
C PHE A 24 -21.09 -8.20 0.79
N ALA A 25 -20.64 -8.41 2.02
CA ALA A 25 -21.23 -7.87 3.22
C ALA A 25 -20.68 -6.46 3.36
N ASP A 26 -21.56 -5.53 3.00
CA ASP A 26 -21.43 -4.09 3.16
C ASP A 26 -20.35 -3.46 2.24
N ASN A 27 -20.81 -2.85 1.16
CA ASN A 27 -20.04 -1.91 0.35
C ASN A 27 -19.80 -0.61 1.13
N GLY A 28 -19.30 -0.75 2.37
CA GLY A 28 -18.83 0.33 3.22
C GLY A 28 -17.62 0.93 2.56
N THR A 29 -17.85 1.71 1.50
CA THR A 29 -16.87 2.64 0.98
C THR A 29 -16.45 3.49 2.16
N CYS A 30 -15.19 3.34 2.55
CA CYS A 30 -14.64 4.08 3.66
C CYS A 30 -14.58 5.55 3.27
N LYS A 31 -15.65 6.31 3.54
CA LYS A 31 -15.85 7.69 3.04
C LYS A 31 -14.78 8.67 3.50
N HIS A 32 -13.99 8.32 4.52
CA HIS A 32 -12.91 9.13 5.09
C HIS A 32 -11.70 8.25 5.47
N CYS A 33 -11.24 7.42 4.54
CA CYS A 33 -10.04 6.61 4.75
C CYS A 33 -8.79 7.48 4.81
N MET A 34 -7.94 7.21 5.81
CA MET A 34 -6.68 7.94 5.96
C MET A 34 -5.71 7.57 4.84
N GLY A 35 -5.82 6.34 4.32
CA GLY A 35 -5.05 5.83 3.20
C GLY A 35 -5.22 6.68 1.95
N ASP A 36 -6.42 7.19 1.66
CA ASP A 36 -6.64 8.07 0.50
C ASP A 36 -5.86 9.38 0.63
N SER A 37 -5.83 9.96 1.84
CA SER A 37 -5.06 11.18 2.11
C SER A 37 -3.55 10.94 1.95
N PHE A 38 -3.05 9.78 2.40
CA PHE A 38 -1.63 9.45 2.21
C PHE A 38 -1.28 9.18 0.75
N VAL A 39 -2.14 8.50 -0.01
CA VAL A 39 -1.91 8.28 -1.44
C VAL A 39 -1.86 9.61 -2.18
N GLN A 40 -2.83 10.50 -1.93
CA GLN A 40 -2.83 11.84 -2.53
C GLN A 40 -1.57 12.64 -2.18
N LEU A 41 -1.14 12.58 -0.91
CA LEU A 41 0.07 13.24 -0.45
C LEU A 41 1.31 12.72 -1.21
N ILE A 42 1.49 11.39 -1.26
CA ILE A 42 2.66 10.79 -1.92
C ILE A 42 2.64 11.04 -3.41
N ASP A 43 1.48 10.92 -4.06
CA ASP A 43 1.34 11.14 -5.51
C ASP A 43 1.68 12.60 -5.87
N LYS A 44 1.17 13.58 -5.10
CA LYS A 44 1.57 15.00 -5.23
C LYS A 44 3.09 15.19 -5.15
N TYR A 45 3.76 14.48 -4.25
CA TYR A 45 5.19 14.66 -4.03
C TYR A 45 6.07 13.81 -4.94
N ALA A 46 5.53 12.74 -5.53
CA ALA A 46 6.21 11.99 -6.58
C ALA A 46 6.45 12.87 -7.82
N GLU A 47 5.54 13.80 -8.12
CA GLU A 47 5.71 14.79 -9.20
C GLU A 47 6.88 15.75 -8.96
N LYS A 48 7.19 16.06 -7.70
CA LYS A 48 8.31 16.96 -7.31
C LYS A 48 9.66 16.24 -7.20
N ARG A 49 9.70 14.92 -7.41
CA ARG A 49 10.88 14.07 -7.10
C ARG A 49 12.15 14.56 -7.79
N GLU A 50 12.11 14.83 -9.09
CA GLU A 50 13.29 15.22 -9.85
C GLU A 50 13.92 16.50 -9.29
N CYS A 51 13.09 17.49 -8.95
CA CYS A 51 13.53 18.74 -8.34
C CYS A 51 14.09 18.52 -6.93
N TRP A 52 13.41 17.71 -6.11
CA TRP A 52 13.81 17.45 -4.73
C TRP A 52 15.05 16.58 -4.57
N PHE A 53 15.36 15.70 -5.53
CA PHE A 53 16.49 14.79 -5.46
C PHE A 53 17.66 15.20 -6.38
N ASN A 54 17.67 16.47 -6.81
CA ASN A 54 18.80 17.03 -7.56
C ASN A 54 20.11 16.92 -6.73
N LYS A 55 21.16 16.37 -7.38
CA LYS A 55 22.50 16.06 -6.87
C LYS A 55 23.26 17.26 -6.28
N ASP A 56 22.85 18.49 -6.57
CA ASP A 56 23.50 19.72 -6.09
C ASP A 56 23.46 19.90 -4.56
N HIS A 57 22.54 19.22 -3.86
CA HIS A 57 22.37 19.30 -2.40
C HIS A 57 22.62 17.95 -1.70
N GLN A 58 23.82 17.38 -1.88
CA GLN A 58 24.15 16.01 -1.47
C GLN A 58 23.79 15.64 -0.02
N PHE A 59 23.96 16.55 0.96
CA PHE A 59 23.65 16.26 2.35
C PHE A 59 22.14 16.08 2.60
N VAL A 60 21.31 16.90 1.93
CA VAL A 60 19.84 16.81 2.00
C VAL A 60 19.35 15.55 1.31
N ILE A 61 19.97 15.17 0.18
CA ILE A 61 19.62 13.95 -0.55
C ILE A 61 19.77 12.72 0.33
N LYS A 62 20.92 12.57 1.01
CA LYS A 62 21.14 11.42 1.92
C LYS A 62 20.07 11.34 3.00
N LEU A 63 19.73 12.49 3.60
CA LEU A 63 18.66 12.57 4.59
C LEU A 63 17.30 12.16 4.01
N LYS A 64 16.94 12.66 2.82
CA LYS A 64 15.69 12.33 2.12
C LYS A 64 15.59 10.85 1.79
N ILE A 65 16.66 10.24 1.30
CA ILE A 65 16.74 8.80 1.01
C ILE A 65 16.52 7.98 2.29
N TRP A 66 17.21 8.32 3.38
CA TRP A 66 16.99 7.66 4.68
C TRP A 66 15.57 7.83 5.21
N ASN A 67 14.98 9.01 4.99
CA ASN A 67 13.60 9.29 5.36
C ASN A 67 12.63 8.40 4.55
N LEU A 68 12.84 8.21 3.24
CA LEU A 68 12.03 7.29 2.43
C LEU A 68 12.15 5.84 2.92
N ASP A 69 13.37 5.34 3.14
CA ASP A 69 13.61 4.01 3.71
C ASP A 69 12.85 3.81 5.03
N ALA A 70 12.95 4.79 5.94
CA ALA A 70 12.25 4.76 7.23
C ALA A 70 10.73 4.81 7.08
N LEU A 71 10.19 5.64 6.18
CA LEU A 71 8.75 5.71 5.92
C LEU A 71 8.21 4.38 5.41
N ILE A 72 8.89 3.76 4.45
CA ILE A 72 8.53 2.43 3.92
C ILE A 72 8.49 1.42 5.06
N ALA A 73 9.54 1.33 5.87
CA ALA A 73 9.62 0.39 7.00
C ALA A 73 8.49 0.63 8.02
N ASN A 74 8.17 1.89 8.33
CA ASN A 74 7.07 2.23 9.24
C ASN A 74 5.72 1.79 8.69
N PHE A 75 5.44 2.02 7.40
CA PHE A 75 4.20 1.56 6.80
C PHE A 75 4.13 0.04 6.69
N VAL A 76 5.24 -0.66 6.42
CA VAL A 76 5.29 -2.14 6.49
C VAL A 76 4.92 -2.63 7.90
N ASN A 77 5.45 -1.99 8.95
CA ASN A 77 5.09 -2.32 10.32
C ASN A 77 3.61 -2.06 10.61
N VAL A 78 3.03 -1.00 10.05
CA VAL A 78 1.58 -0.74 10.11
C VAL A 78 0.80 -1.87 9.44
N LEU A 79 1.17 -2.28 8.22
CA LEU A 79 0.50 -3.38 7.51
C LEU A 79 0.56 -4.69 8.30
N ASN A 80 1.74 -5.02 8.83
CA ASN A 80 1.96 -6.24 9.61
C ASN A 80 1.11 -6.24 10.88
N ALA A 81 1.04 -5.11 11.58
CA ALA A 81 0.20 -4.96 12.77
C ALA A 81 -1.30 -5.05 12.41
N ASN A 82 -1.72 -4.42 11.31
CA ASN A 82 -3.10 -4.48 10.83
C ASN A 82 -3.52 -5.91 10.48
N ASN A 83 -2.64 -6.68 9.81
CA ASN A 83 -2.87 -8.08 9.45
C ASN A 83 -3.13 -9.00 10.68
N GLN A 84 -2.78 -8.57 11.90
CA GLN A 84 -3.11 -9.30 13.13
C GLN A 84 -4.55 -9.07 13.62
N VAL A 85 -5.19 -7.96 13.22
CA VAL A 85 -6.47 -7.52 13.80
C VAL A 85 -7.60 -7.40 12.79
N ILE A 86 -7.31 -7.29 11.49
CA ILE A 86 -8.33 -7.22 10.44
C ILE A 86 -8.79 -8.61 9.99
N LYS A 87 -9.95 -8.65 9.33
CA LYS A 87 -10.52 -9.87 8.76
C LYS A 87 -9.57 -10.48 7.74
N ALA A 88 -9.58 -11.81 7.63
CA ALA A 88 -8.63 -12.58 6.81
C ALA A 88 -8.65 -12.14 5.33
N GLU A 89 -9.83 -11.89 4.78
CA GLU A 89 -10.05 -11.43 3.41
C GLU A 89 -9.49 -10.03 3.12
N CYS A 90 -9.22 -9.23 4.16
CA CYS A 90 -8.63 -7.90 4.03
C CYS A 90 -7.12 -7.88 4.28
N LYS A 91 -6.52 -9.00 4.69
CA LYS A 91 -5.07 -9.09 4.88
C LYS A 91 -4.35 -8.93 3.55
N ARG A 92 -3.26 -8.18 3.57
CA ARG A 92 -2.45 -7.89 2.37
C ARG A 92 -0.98 -7.84 2.79
N GLU A 93 -0.12 -8.37 1.95
CA GLU A 93 1.33 -8.32 2.12
C GLU A 93 1.94 -7.38 1.09
N ALA A 94 3.01 -6.68 1.49
CA ALA A 94 3.72 -5.78 0.61
C ALA A 94 4.87 -6.51 -0.08
N LEU A 95 4.77 -6.67 -1.40
CA LEU A 95 5.88 -7.11 -2.25
C LEU A 95 6.64 -5.88 -2.73
N LEU A 96 7.72 -5.53 -2.03
CA LEU A 96 8.55 -4.38 -2.34
C LEU A 96 9.69 -4.75 -3.28
N LYS A 97 10.04 -3.84 -4.20
CA LYS A 97 11.20 -4.03 -5.07
C LYS A 97 12.49 -3.79 -4.29
N GLN A 98 13.52 -4.58 -4.58
CA GLN A 98 14.86 -4.25 -4.10
C GLN A 98 15.38 -3.03 -4.87
N CYS A 99 15.79 -1.99 -4.14
CA CYS A 99 16.32 -0.77 -4.75
C CYS A 99 17.84 -0.80 -4.78
N GLU A 100 18.42 -0.67 -5.98
CA GLU A 100 19.86 -0.50 -6.16
C GLU A 100 20.31 0.86 -5.61
N ARG A 101 21.48 0.90 -4.95
CA ARG A 101 22.00 2.09 -4.26
C ARG A 101 23.15 2.78 -4.99
N ASN A 102 23.34 2.48 -6.26
CA ASN A 102 24.40 3.00 -7.12
C ASN A 102 24.12 4.42 -7.64
N GLU A 103 22.87 4.73 -7.98
CA GLU A 103 22.46 6.02 -8.54
C GLU A 103 21.32 6.65 -7.75
N VAL A 104 21.46 7.93 -7.38
CA VAL A 104 20.49 8.66 -6.54
C VAL A 104 19.12 8.74 -7.21
N ASP A 105 19.10 9.02 -8.52
CA ASP A 105 17.86 9.21 -9.25
C ASP A 105 17.02 7.91 -9.27
N SER A 106 17.62 6.81 -9.73
CA SER A 106 16.98 5.50 -9.75
C SER A 106 16.62 4.99 -8.35
N LEU A 107 17.48 5.23 -7.35
CA LEU A 107 17.21 4.89 -5.96
C LEU A 107 15.99 5.67 -5.42
N SER A 108 15.94 6.98 -5.63
CA SER A 108 14.82 7.81 -5.16
C SER A 108 13.50 7.41 -5.81
N GLN A 109 13.51 7.11 -7.12
CA GLN A 109 12.33 6.63 -7.84
C GLN A 109 11.88 5.27 -7.31
N CYS A 110 12.80 4.34 -7.10
CA CYS A 110 12.48 3.03 -6.55
C CYS A 110 11.88 3.12 -5.15
N LEU A 111 12.47 3.92 -4.27
CA LEU A 111 11.96 4.11 -2.91
C LEU A 111 10.60 4.80 -2.89
N MET A 112 10.38 5.82 -3.72
CA MET A 112 9.06 6.45 -3.86
C MET A 112 8.01 5.45 -4.33
N ASN A 113 8.33 4.61 -5.32
CA ASN A 113 7.44 3.56 -5.81
C ASN A 113 7.10 2.53 -4.71
N ASN A 114 8.10 2.12 -3.91
CA ASN A 114 7.88 1.23 -2.77
C ASN A 114 7.00 1.88 -1.69
N LEU A 115 7.20 3.17 -1.42
CA LEU A 115 6.36 3.94 -0.49
C LEU A 115 4.91 4.04 -0.98
N GLN A 116 4.70 4.38 -2.26
CA GLN A 116 3.37 4.36 -2.88
C GLN A 116 2.72 2.98 -2.76
N THR A 117 3.47 1.92 -3.03
CA THR A 117 2.97 0.54 -2.97
C THR A 117 2.47 0.20 -1.56
N VAL A 118 3.29 0.43 -0.53
CA VAL A 118 2.92 0.08 0.85
C VAL A 118 1.74 0.92 1.37
N VAL A 119 1.66 2.20 0.99
CA VAL A 119 0.55 3.07 1.38
C VAL A 119 -0.75 2.74 0.65
N ARG A 120 -0.68 2.36 -0.64
CA ARG A 120 -1.86 1.88 -1.38
C ARG A 120 -2.39 0.58 -0.78
N ILE A 121 -1.51 -0.33 -0.37
CA ILE A 121 -1.93 -1.54 0.34
C ILE A 121 -2.62 -1.20 1.66
N TYR A 122 -2.12 -0.22 2.41
CA TYR A 122 -2.78 0.25 3.64
C TYR A 122 -4.19 0.80 3.35
N ARG A 123 -4.32 1.64 2.32
CA ARG A 123 -5.63 2.13 1.85
C ARG A 123 -6.57 0.97 1.51
N ASP A 124 -6.08 -0.04 0.80
CA ASP A 124 -6.89 -1.19 0.40
C ASP A 124 -7.34 -2.02 1.61
N GLN A 125 -6.50 -2.15 2.65
CA GLN A 125 -6.91 -2.74 3.93
C GLN A 125 -8.06 -1.95 4.57
N GLU A 126 -7.98 -0.61 4.60
CA GLU A 126 -9.05 0.20 5.18
C GLU A 126 -10.35 0.15 4.35
N GLN A 127 -10.24 0.17 3.03
CA GLN A 127 -11.39 0.05 2.12
C GLN A 127 -12.09 -1.29 2.30
N CYS A 128 -11.34 -2.39 2.33
CA CYS A 128 -11.89 -3.72 2.60
C CYS A 128 -12.50 -3.83 4.00
N ASN A 129 -11.86 -3.23 5.00
CA ASN A 129 -12.36 -3.21 6.38
C ASN A 129 -13.56 -2.28 6.59
N GLY A 130 -13.88 -1.44 5.60
CA GLY A 130 -14.99 -0.49 5.59
C GLY A 130 -14.83 0.72 6.51
N LYS A 131 -13.67 0.87 7.16
CA LYS A 131 -13.38 1.95 8.12
C LYS A 131 -11.88 2.13 8.36
N PRO A 132 -11.45 3.30 8.85
CA PRO A 132 -10.05 3.53 9.19
C PRO A 132 -9.50 2.58 10.24
N ILE A 133 -8.28 2.07 10.05
CA ILE A 133 -7.63 1.13 10.96
C ILE A 133 -6.70 1.90 11.90
N LYS A 134 -7.24 2.36 13.03
CA LYS A 134 -6.48 3.18 13.98
C LYS A 134 -5.46 2.35 14.76
N SER A 135 -4.19 2.77 14.76
CA SER A 135 -3.15 2.20 15.61
C SER A 135 -2.13 3.26 16.06
N LYS A 136 -1.39 2.98 17.15
CA LYS A 136 -0.29 3.86 17.58
C LYS A 136 0.80 3.95 16.50
N LEU A 137 1.07 2.83 15.81
CA LEU A 137 2.02 2.78 14.70
C LEU A 137 1.58 3.66 13.53
N LEU A 138 0.29 3.61 13.15
CA LEU A 138 -0.26 4.49 12.13
C LEU A 138 -0.10 5.96 12.51
N LYS A 139 -0.39 6.32 13.77
CA LYS A 139 -0.22 7.70 14.24
C LYS A 139 1.23 8.19 14.09
N ILE A 140 2.21 7.31 14.33
CA ILE A 140 3.63 7.61 14.16
C ILE A 140 3.96 7.74 12.66
N ALA A 141 3.55 6.76 11.83
CA ALA A 141 3.77 6.79 10.38
C ALA A 141 3.15 8.04 9.73
N ALA A 142 1.94 8.43 10.15
CA ALA A 142 1.26 9.64 9.72
C ALA A 142 2.08 10.90 10.04
N LYS A 143 2.57 11.03 11.27
CA LYS A 143 3.41 12.18 11.65
C LYS A 143 4.71 12.24 10.86
N LEU A 144 5.34 11.08 10.64
CA LEU A 144 6.57 11.00 9.87
C LEU A 144 6.32 11.40 8.40
N ILE A 145 5.28 10.88 7.76
CA ILE A 145 5.04 11.16 6.34
C ILE A 145 4.69 12.63 6.10
N PHE A 146 3.80 13.21 6.91
CA PHE A 146 3.47 14.64 6.81
C PHE A 146 4.69 15.51 7.14
N GLY A 147 5.38 15.22 8.25
CA GLY A 147 6.56 16.00 8.67
C GLY A 147 7.70 15.95 7.66
N SER A 148 7.98 14.80 7.07
CA SER A 148 9.01 14.66 6.03
C SER A 148 8.68 15.50 4.81
N PHE A 149 7.49 15.34 4.24
CA PHE A 149 7.17 16.04 3.00
C PHE A 149 6.92 17.54 3.18
N GLU A 150 6.26 17.98 4.26
CA GLU A 150 6.16 19.40 4.58
C GLU A 150 7.54 20.02 4.85
N GLY A 151 8.44 19.27 5.49
CA GLY A 151 9.81 19.68 5.70
C GLY A 151 10.56 19.86 4.38
N TRP A 152 10.42 18.94 3.43
CA TRP A 152 11.09 19.04 2.13
C TRP A 152 10.56 20.20 1.29
N ASP A 153 9.26 20.47 1.34
CA ASP A 153 8.63 21.62 0.68
C ASP A 153 9.23 22.96 1.19
N LYS A 154 9.57 23.03 2.48
CA LYS A 154 10.24 24.21 3.06
C LYS A 154 11.71 24.33 2.68
N ILE A 155 12.40 23.21 2.46
CA ILE A 155 13.81 23.19 2.03
C ILE A 155 13.92 23.54 0.54
N HIS A 156 12.93 23.15 -0.26
CA HIS A 156 12.88 23.38 -1.71
C HIS A 156 11.55 24.03 -2.11
N PRO A 157 11.35 25.32 -1.78
CA PRO A 157 10.10 26.03 -2.05
C PRO A 157 9.86 26.32 -3.53
N ASP A 158 10.94 26.31 -4.34
CA ASP A 158 10.89 26.54 -5.79
C ASP A 158 10.59 25.25 -6.58
N CYS A 159 10.48 24.12 -5.85
CA CYS A 159 9.83 22.91 -6.30
C CYS A 159 8.38 22.91 -5.75
#